data_AF-A0A929I1G0-F1
#
_entry.id   AF-A0A929I1G0-F1
#
_cell.length_a   1.000
_cell.length_b   1.000
_cell.length_c   1.000
_cell.angle_alpha   90.00
_cell.angle_beta   90.00
_cell.angle_gamma   90.00
#
_symmetry.space_group_name_H-M   'P 1'
#
loop_
_entity.id
_entity.type
_entity.pdbx_description
1 polymer ?
#
loop_
_entity_poly.entity_id
_entity_poly.type
_entity_poly.pdbx_seq_one_letter_code
_entity_poly.pdbx_strand_id
1 'polypeptide(L)'
;MIKFYTNQELSQKLNINLSRWKRWSREFLPPDPLGGLQSGYARQYNPDEAFTVFLGGYLVGDLKFTIPQARLILHDLHNWLVEHKFYFDYTGSASSKKENSIIIQYYQIAICQPVDADTSDSGFFYFTKGVIVDELIDVNGIAVRQERFIELSINSGKTAAPINEVASYRVLNISILRNRFLNSLLQ
;
A
#
# COMPACT_ATOMS: atom_id res chain seq x y z
N MET A 1 -13.04 -14.53 -14.80
CA MET A 1 -11.81 -15.34 -14.93
C MET A 1 -10.67 -14.57 -14.29
N ILE A 2 -10.02 -15.12 -13.27
CA ILE A 2 -8.89 -14.44 -12.61
C ILE A 2 -7.70 -14.51 -13.56
N LYS A 3 -7.17 -13.35 -13.97
CA LYS A 3 -5.99 -13.27 -14.83
C LYS A 3 -4.75 -13.47 -13.97
N PHE A 4 -3.90 -14.41 -14.36
CA PHE A 4 -2.60 -14.61 -13.74
C PHE A 4 -1.50 -13.98 -14.60
N TYR A 5 -0.43 -13.56 -13.95
CA TYR A 5 0.74 -12.97 -14.60
C TYR A 5 1.99 -13.76 -14.25
N THR A 6 2.96 -13.78 -15.15
CA THR A 6 4.28 -14.34 -14.93
C THR A 6 5.28 -13.27 -14.46
N ASN A 7 6.44 -13.70 -13.96
CA ASN A 7 7.54 -12.79 -13.62
C ASN A 7 7.96 -11.89 -14.80
N GLN A 8 7.99 -12.43 -16.02
CA GLN A 8 8.41 -11.68 -17.21
C GLN A 8 7.40 -10.59 -17.55
N GLU A 9 6.11 -10.93 -17.58
CA GLU A 9 5.05 -9.97 -17.87
C GLU A 9 5.02 -8.82 -16.85
N LEU A 10 5.09 -9.12 -15.55
CA LEU A 10 5.07 -8.08 -14.51
C LEU A 10 6.33 -7.23 -14.54
N SER A 11 7.50 -7.83 -14.79
CA SER A 11 8.75 -7.09 -14.95
C SER A 11 8.67 -6.09 -16.11
N GLN A 12 8.13 -6.50 -17.26
CA GLN A 12 7.95 -5.65 -18.43
C GLN A 12 6.90 -4.55 -18.18
N LYS A 13 5.69 -4.94 -17.76
CA LYS A 13 4.56 -4.03 -17.54
C LYS A 13 4.84 -2.97 -16.49
N LEU A 14 5.47 -3.36 -15.37
CA LEU A 14 5.79 -2.43 -14.27
C LEU A 14 7.12 -1.70 -14.49
N ASN A 15 7.86 -2.02 -15.56
CA ASN A 15 9.21 -1.54 -15.81
C ASN A 15 10.15 -1.72 -14.60
N ILE A 16 10.10 -2.91 -13.99
CA ILE A 16 10.94 -3.31 -12.86
C ILE A 16 11.90 -4.39 -13.35
N ASN A 17 13.19 -4.26 -13.04
CA ASN A 17 14.18 -5.28 -13.39
C ASN A 17 13.74 -6.68 -12.90
N LEU A 18 13.79 -7.68 -13.79
CA LEU A 18 13.30 -9.03 -13.52
C LEU A 18 13.92 -9.68 -12.28
N SER A 19 15.23 -9.49 -12.06
CA SER A 19 15.93 -10.05 -10.89
C SER A 19 15.45 -9.39 -9.59
N ARG A 20 15.20 -8.07 -9.64
CA ARG A 20 14.65 -7.30 -8.53
C ARG A 20 13.22 -7.75 -8.21
N TRP A 21 12.38 -7.89 -9.24
CA TRP A 21 11.01 -8.42 -9.09
C TRP A 21 11.00 -9.79 -8.42
N LYS A 22 11.80 -10.74 -8.95
CA LYS A 22 11.92 -12.09 -8.38
C LYS A 22 12.44 -12.08 -6.94
N ARG A 23 13.37 -11.17 -6.61
CA ARG A 23 13.82 -11.00 -5.23
C ARG A 23 12.67 -10.53 -4.34
N TRP A 24 12.01 -9.43 -4.68
CA TRP A 24 10.90 -8.90 -3.90
C TRP A 24 9.75 -9.91 -3.74
N SER A 25 9.42 -10.67 -4.78
CA SER A 25 8.41 -11.72 -4.69
C SER A 25 8.74 -12.76 -3.62
N ARG A 26 10.00 -13.17 -3.49
CA ARG A 26 10.42 -14.14 -2.46
C ARG A 26 10.36 -13.57 -1.05
N GLU A 27 10.53 -12.25 -0.90
CA GLU A 27 10.53 -11.59 0.41
C GLU A 27 9.12 -11.27 0.91
N PHE A 28 8.19 -10.93 -0.01
CA PHE A 28 6.87 -10.38 0.34
C PHE A 28 5.71 -11.35 0.14
N LEU A 29 5.94 -12.49 -0.51
CA LEU A 29 4.92 -13.53 -0.66
C LEU A 29 5.38 -14.82 0.01
N PRO A 30 4.45 -15.68 0.45
CA PRO A 30 4.79 -17.02 0.89
C PRO A 30 5.49 -17.81 -0.23
N PRO A 31 6.22 -18.88 0.12
CA PRO A 31 6.78 -19.81 -0.86
C PRO A 31 5.72 -20.22 -1.89
N ASP A 32 6.13 -20.33 -3.15
CA ASP A 32 5.23 -20.73 -4.23
C ASP A 32 4.67 -22.13 -3.94
N PRO A 33 3.34 -22.29 -3.82
CA PRO A 33 2.72 -23.58 -3.50
C PRO A 33 3.02 -24.66 -4.54
N LEU A 34 3.30 -24.28 -5.79
CA LEU A 34 3.62 -25.23 -6.87
C LEU A 34 5.12 -25.43 -7.08
N GLY A 35 5.94 -24.46 -6.66
CA GLY A 35 7.39 -24.49 -6.86
C GLY A 35 8.12 -25.61 -6.13
N GLY A 36 7.51 -26.17 -5.06
CA GLY A 36 8.04 -27.33 -4.34
C GLY A 36 7.60 -28.69 -4.89
N LEU A 37 6.55 -28.73 -5.71
CA LEU A 37 5.93 -29.97 -6.20
C LEU A 37 6.44 -30.38 -7.60
N GLN A 38 6.83 -29.41 -8.43
CA GLN A 38 7.38 -29.67 -9.77
C GLN A 38 8.55 -28.72 -10.08
N SER A 39 9.73 -29.30 -10.28
CA SER A 39 10.90 -28.56 -10.76
C SER A 39 10.61 -27.95 -12.14
N GLY A 40 10.78 -26.63 -12.27
CA GLY A 40 10.63 -25.91 -13.55
C GLY A 40 9.35 -25.08 -13.71
N TYR A 41 8.41 -25.12 -12.76
CA TYR A 41 7.24 -24.24 -12.81
C TYR A 41 7.59 -22.81 -12.37
N ALA A 42 7.24 -21.84 -13.22
CA ALA A 42 7.43 -20.42 -12.91
C ALA A 42 6.25 -19.89 -12.12
N ARG A 43 6.53 -19.16 -11.03
CA ARG A 43 5.50 -18.50 -10.21
C ARG A 43 4.55 -17.67 -11.07
N GLN A 44 3.27 -17.94 -10.88
CA GLN A 44 2.18 -17.13 -11.39
C GLN A 44 1.64 -16.26 -10.24
N TYR A 45 1.23 -15.05 -10.59
CA TYR A 45 0.72 -14.05 -9.65
C TYR A 45 -0.71 -13.71 -10.01
N ASN A 46 -1.62 -13.79 -9.05
CA ASN A 46 -2.86 -13.05 -9.18
C ASN A 46 -2.59 -11.53 -8.97
N PRO A 47 -3.54 -10.64 -9.36
CA PRO A 47 -3.38 -9.20 -9.19
C PRO A 47 -3.08 -8.74 -7.75
N ASP A 48 -3.62 -9.40 -6.72
CA ASP A 48 -3.36 -9.06 -5.31
C ASP A 48 -1.93 -9.40 -4.88
N GLU A 49 -1.44 -10.56 -5.26
CA GLU A 49 -0.06 -10.97 -5.03
C GLU A 49 0.90 -10.02 -5.77
N ALA A 50 0.61 -9.73 -7.03
CA ALA A 50 1.39 -8.78 -7.82
C ALA A 50 1.38 -7.37 -7.19
N PHE A 51 0.22 -6.91 -6.72
CA PHE A 51 0.12 -5.61 -6.04
C PHE A 51 0.89 -5.61 -4.71
N THR A 52 0.83 -6.69 -3.93
CA THR A 52 1.57 -6.83 -2.67
C THR A 52 3.08 -6.74 -2.90
N VAL A 53 3.60 -7.45 -3.92
CA VAL A 53 5.04 -7.38 -4.27
C VAL A 53 5.42 -6.00 -4.77
N PHE A 54 4.58 -5.37 -5.59
CA PHE A 54 4.80 -4.02 -6.09
C PHE A 54 4.83 -2.99 -4.96
N LEU A 55 3.87 -3.06 -4.03
CA LEU A 55 3.79 -2.19 -2.85
C LEU A 55 4.99 -2.39 -1.93
N GLY A 56 5.34 -3.64 -1.59
CA GLY A 56 6.54 -3.93 -0.80
C GLY A 56 7.82 -3.44 -1.47
N GLY A 57 7.90 -3.59 -2.80
CA GLY A 57 8.98 -3.04 -3.62
C GLY A 57 9.08 -1.51 -3.53
N TYR A 58 7.94 -0.80 -3.56
CA TYR A 58 7.88 0.65 -3.40
C TYR A 58 8.29 1.10 -1.99
N LEU A 59 7.85 0.38 -0.94
CA LEU A 59 8.26 0.65 0.44
C LEU A 59 9.79 0.59 0.60
N VAL A 60 10.44 -0.39 -0.02
CA VAL A 60 11.91 -0.55 0.05
C VAL A 60 12.64 0.39 -0.91
N GLY A 61 12.20 0.44 -2.16
CA GLY A 61 12.89 1.13 -3.25
C GLY A 61 12.75 2.65 -3.16
N ASP A 62 11.54 3.13 -2.90
CA ASP A 62 11.19 4.55 -2.94
C ASP A 62 11.14 5.13 -1.54
N LEU A 63 10.42 4.48 -0.62
CA LEU A 63 10.32 4.95 0.77
C LEU A 63 11.46 4.49 1.67
N LYS A 64 12.45 3.74 1.17
CA LYS A 64 13.70 3.38 1.89
C LYS A 64 13.50 2.61 3.21
N PHE A 65 12.44 1.82 3.33
CA PHE A 65 12.33 0.86 4.43
C PHE A 65 13.23 -0.34 4.17
N THR A 66 13.73 -0.97 5.24
CA THR A 66 14.36 -2.29 5.12
C THR A 66 13.32 -3.35 4.75
N ILE A 67 13.76 -4.50 4.21
CA ILE A 67 12.83 -5.62 3.91
C ILE A 67 12.04 -6.06 5.16
N PRO A 68 12.65 -6.26 6.34
CA PRO A 68 11.89 -6.60 7.55
C PRO A 68 10.82 -5.57 7.91
N GLN A 69 11.15 -4.27 7.85
CA GLN A 69 10.21 -3.20 8.11
C GLN A 69 9.07 -3.17 7.08
N ALA A 70 9.38 -3.30 5.78
CA ALA A 70 8.37 -3.32 4.74
C ALA A 70 7.40 -4.50 4.89
N ARG A 71 7.88 -5.69 5.31
CA ARG A 71 7.01 -6.83 5.63
C ARG A 71 6.07 -6.53 6.79
N LEU A 72 6.57 -5.93 7.86
CA LEU A 72 5.76 -5.53 9.02
C LEU A 72 4.69 -4.52 8.60
N ILE A 73 5.07 -3.50 7.82
CA ILE A 73 4.14 -2.49 7.29
C ILE A 73 3.04 -3.13 6.44
N LEU A 74 3.40 -4.03 5.51
CA LEU A 74 2.41 -4.74 4.69
C LEU A 74 1.45 -5.58 5.53
N HIS A 75 1.97 -6.25 6.56
CA HIS A 75 1.18 -7.04 7.48
C HIS A 75 0.19 -6.16 8.26
N ASP A 76 0.67 -5.08 8.87
CA ASP A 76 -0.16 -4.20 9.71
C ASP A 76 -1.24 -3.47 8.91
N LEU A 77 -0.95 -3.12 7.65
CA LEU A 77 -1.88 -2.44 6.75
C LEU A 77 -2.83 -3.39 6.03
N HIS A 78 -2.63 -4.71 6.09
CA HIS A 78 -3.35 -5.66 5.25
C HIS A 78 -4.88 -5.55 5.38
N ASN A 79 -5.40 -5.63 6.60
CA ASN A 79 -6.85 -5.56 6.85
C ASN A 79 -7.43 -4.23 6.36
N TRP A 80 -6.75 -3.12 6.64
CA TRP A 80 -7.19 -1.80 6.20
C TRP A 80 -7.25 -1.71 4.67
N LEU A 81 -6.24 -2.23 3.96
CA LEU A 81 -6.20 -2.27 2.49
C LEU A 81 -7.33 -3.13 1.91
N VAL A 82 -7.67 -4.25 2.56
CA VAL A 82 -8.81 -5.10 2.18
C VAL A 82 -10.14 -4.36 2.37
N GLU A 83 -10.38 -3.78 3.55
CA GLU A 83 -11.60 -3.03 3.88
C GLU A 83 -11.83 -1.85 2.93
N HIS A 84 -10.74 -1.19 2.52
CA HIS A 84 -10.78 -0.04 1.60
C HIS A 84 -10.67 -0.44 0.12
N LYS A 85 -10.77 -1.74 -0.19
CA LYS A 85 -10.81 -2.29 -1.56
C LYS A 85 -9.60 -1.95 -2.42
N PHE A 86 -8.42 -1.82 -1.79
CA PHE A 86 -7.16 -1.72 -2.51
C PHE A 86 -6.77 -3.06 -3.13
N TYR A 87 -7.06 -4.15 -2.42
CA TYR A 87 -7.03 -5.51 -2.99
C TYR A 87 -8.31 -5.80 -3.77
N PHE A 88 -8.20 -6.72 -4.73
CA PHE A 88 -9.27 -7.15 -5.60
C PHE A 88 -10.19 -8.13 -4.87
N ASP A 89 -11.43 -7.73 -4.60
CA ASP A 89 -12.43 -8.64 -4.04
C ASP A 89 -12.91 -9.63 -5.11
N TYR A 90 -12.36 -10.84 -5.10
CA TYR A 90 -12.78 -11.95 -5.97
C TYR A 90 -14.03 -12.67 -5.44
N THR A 91 -14.44 -12.40 -4.19
CA THR A 91 -15.51 -13.15 -3.51
C THR A 91 -16.89 -12.52 -3.65
N GLY A 92 -16.97 -11.27 -4.15
CA GLY A 92 -18.25 -10.60 -4.36
C GLY A 92 -19.03 -10.35 -3.06
N SER A 93 -18.37 -10.43 -1.91
CA SER A 93 -18.97 -10.13 -0.61
C SER A 93 -19.07 -8.62 -0.45
N ALA A 94 -20.00 -8.03 -1.21
CA ALA A 94 -20.38 -6.64 -1.05
C ALA A 94 -21.13 -6.50 0.27
N SER A 95 -20.39 -6.28 1.37
CA SER A 95 -20.92 -5.68 2.59
C SER A 95 -21.29 -4.23 2.27
N SER A 96 -22.42 -4.08 1.58
CA SER A 96 -23.06 -2.83 1.24
C SER A 96 -23.72 -2.23 2.47
N LYS A 97 -22.92 -1.66 3.39
CA LYS A 97 -23.45 -0.63 4.27
C LYS A 97 -23.52 0.67 3.48
N LYS A 98 -24.66 0.85 2.80
CA LYS A 98 -25.13 2.16 2.32
C LYS A 98 -25.53 3.00 3.53
N GLU A 99 -24.63 3.87 3.96
CA GLU A 99 -24.97 5.10 4.68
C GLU A 99 -24.24 6.24 3.98
N ASN A 100 -24.73 7.48 4.12
CA ASN A 100 -24.20 8.72 3.53
C ASN A 100 -22.68 8.84 3.69
N SER A 101 -21.94 8.17 2.83
CA SER A 101 -20.50 8.03 2.93
C SER A 101 -19.88 9.20 2.21
N ILE A 102 -19.03 9.90 2.94
CA ILE A 102 -18.18 10.95 2.39
C ILE A 102 -17.37 10.33 1.24
N ILE A 103 -17.48 10.90 0.05
CA ILE A 103 -16.75 10.42 -1.13
C ILE A 103 -15.29 10.85 -0.99
N ILE A 104 -14.42 9.89 -0.71
CA ILE A 104 -12.98 10.11 -0.63
C ILE A 104 -12.39 9.94 -2.04
N GLN A 105 -11.71 10.99 -2.53
CA GLN A 105 -11.08 11.00 -3.86
C GLN A 105 -9.82 10.15 -3.88
N TYR A 106 -8.98 10.26 -2.85
CA TYR A 106 -7.76 9.48 -2.71
C TYR A 106 -7.33 9.36 -1.25
N TYR A 107 -6.56 8.32 -0.96
CA TYR A 107 -5.96 8.08 0.34
C TYR A 107 -4.45 8.24 0.30
N GLN A 108 -3.92 8.77 1.40
CA GLN A 108 -2.52 8.72 1.77
C GLN A 108 -2.40 8.01 3.11
N ILE A 109 -1.27 7.32 3.34
CA ILE A 109 -0.95 6.67 4.60
C ILE A 109 0.36 7.26 5.10
N ALA A 110 0.34 7.95 6.23
CA ALA A 110 1.53 8.29 6.97
C ALA A 110 2.00 7.08 7.76
N ILE A 111 3.28 6.75 7.62
CA ILE A 111 3.96 5.68 8.35
C ILE A 111 4.95 6.35 9.29
N CYS A 112 4.72 6.19 10.59
CA CYS A 112 5.45 6.86 11.65
C CYS A 112 6.22 5.83 12.50
N GLN A 113 7.48 6.10 12.77
CA GLN A 113 8.29 5.33 13.73
C GLN A 113 8.55 6.17 14.98
N PRO A 114 8.29 5.67 16.21
CA PRO A 114 8.50 6.43 17.44
C PRO A 114 9.99 6.70 17.72
N VAL A 115 10.29 7.72 18.53
CA VAL A 115 11.67 8.10 18.90
C VAL A 115 12.38 7.05 19.75
N ASP A 116 11.69 6.43 20.72
CA ASP A 116 12.28 5.43 21.64
C ASP A 116 12.35 4.01 21.04
N ALA A 117 12.51 3.93 19.71
CA ALA A 117 12.52 2.72 18.92
C ALA A 117 13.86 1.93 18.95
N ASP A 118 14.67 2.13 19.99
CA ASP A 118 15.98 1.46 20.15
C ASP A 118 15.87 -0.03 20.50
N THR A 119 14.65 -0.54 20.66
CA THR A 119 14.38 -1.96 20.81
C THR A 119 13.65 -2.48 19.57
N SER A 120 14.03 -3.68 19.14
CA SER A 120 13.45 -4.44 18.02
C SER A 120 11.93 -4.71 18.10
N ASP A 121 11.24 -4.10 19.06
CA ASP A 121 9.84 -4.26 19.42
C ASP A 121 9.00 -2.97 19.24
N SER A 122 9.63 -1.86 18.85
CA SER A 122 8.91 -0.64 18.49
C SER A 122 8.31 -0.77 17.08
N GLY A 123 7.03 -1.12 17.04
CA GLY A 123 6.25 -1.13 15.80
C GLY A 123 6.07 0.26 15.18
N PHE A 124 5.33 0.30 14.06
CA PHE A 124 4.96 1.55 13.40
C PHE A 124 3.56 2.02 13.84
N PHE A 125 3.32 3.33 13.70
CA PHE A 125 2.00 3.92 13.77
C PHE A 125 1.59 4.40 12.39
N TYR A 126 0.29 4.33 12.10
CA TYR A 126 -0.24 4.67 10.79
C TYR A 126 -1.41 5.63 10.91
N PHE A 127 -1.37 6.70 10.12
CA PHE A 127 -2.49 7.61 9.95
C PHE A 127 -2.91 7.60 8.49
N THR A 128 -4.20 7.46 8.25
CA THR A 128 -4.78 7.55 6.93
C THR A 128 -5.37 8.93 6.75
N LYS A 129 -5.03 9.54 5.63
CA LYS A 129 -5.62 10.80 5.19
C LYS A 129 -6.48 10.50 3.97
N GLY A 130 -7.80 10.49 4.17
CA GLY A 130 -8.79 10.39 3.10
C GLY A 130 -9.15 11.79 2.60
N VAL A 131 -8.64 12.18 1.43
CA VAL A 131 -8.91 13.51 0.85
C VAL A 131 -10.28 13.51 0.18
N ILE A 132 -11.15 14.40 0.64
CA ILE A 132 -12.53 14.57 0.15
C ILE A 132 -12.56 15.57 -1.00
N VAL A 133 -11.84 16.68 -0.84
CA VAL A 133 -11.75 17.76 -1.82
C VAL A 133 -10.35 18.36 -1.80
N ASP A 134 -9.86 18.69 -2.99
CA ASP A 134 -8.58 19.36 -3.23
C ASP A 134 -8.75 20.29 -4.43
N GLU A 135 -8.95 21.57 -4.17
CA GLU A 135 -9.39 22.56 -5.16
C GLU A 135 -8.59 23.86 -5.06
N LEU A 136 -8.41 24.55 -6.19
CA LEU A 136 -7.88 25.92 -6.23
C LEU A 136 -9.04 26.90 -6.07
N ILE A 137 -8.96 27.76 -5.05
CA ILE A 137 -9.93 28.81 -4.75
C ILE A 137 -9.27 30.17 -4.82
N ASP A 138 -10.05 31.20 -5.15
CA ASP A 138 -9.63 32.59 -5.04
C ASP A 138 -9.98 33.12 -3.65
N VAL A 139 -8.97 33.58 -2.91
CA VAL A 139 -9.16 34.27 -1.64
C VAL A 139 -8.57 35.66 -1.78
N ASN A 140 -9.45 36.64 -2.03
CA ASN A 140 -9.09 38.05 -2.21
C ASN A 140 -8.09 38.29 -3.37
N GLY A 141 -8.29 37.64 -4.51
CA GLY A 141 -7.43 37.76 -5.69
C GLY A 141 -6.16 36.90 -5.66
N ILE A 142 -6.01 36.04 -4.63
CA ILE A 142 -4.88 35.12 -4.48
C ILE A 142 -5.39 33.70 -4.69
N ALA A 143 -4.80 32.99 -5.66
CA ALA A 143 -5.06 31.57 -5.87
C ALA A 143 -4.47 30.74 -4.72
N VAL A 144 -5.33 30.13 -3.92
CA VAL A 144 -4.97 29.28 -2.78
C VAL A 144 -5.48 27.86 -3.06
N ARG A 145 -4.71 26.85 -2.64
CA ARG A 145 -5.15 25.45 -2.67
C ARG A 145 -5.85 25.12 -1.35
N GLN A 146 -7.12 24.76 -1.41
CA GLN A 146 -7.89 24.29 -0.26
C GLN A 146 -8.06 22.78 -0.33
N GLU A 147 -7.68 22.12 0.76
CA GLU A 147 -7.85 20.67 0.92
C GLU A 147 -8.77 20.38 2.11
N ARG A 148 -9.74 19.47 1.92
CA ARG A 148 -10.59 18.92 2.97
C ARG A 148 -10.36 17.43 3.06
N PHE A 149 -10.05 16.94 4.25
CA PHE A 149 -9.71 15.54 4.46
C PHE A 149 -10.24 15.03 5.80
N ILE A 150 -10.32 13.70 5.92
CA ILE A 150 -10.50 13.00 7.18
C ILE A 150 -9.20 12.29 7.51
N GLU A 151 -8.81 12.36 8.77
CA GLU A 151 -7.66 11.62 9.28
C GLU A 151 -8.10 10.59 10.32
N LEU A 152 -7.62 9.35 10.18
CA LEU A 152 -7.92 8.23 11.08
C LEU A 152 -6.66 7.42 11.36
N SER A 153 -6.51 6.94 12.59
CA SER A 153 -5.43 5.99 12.93
C SER A 153 -5.80 4.56 12.50
N ILE A 154 -4.83 3.80 12.00
CA ILE A 154 -4.98 2.35 11.77
C ILE A 154 -4.43 1.62 13.00
N ASN A 155 -5.21 0.66 13.53
CA ASN A 155 -4.89 -0.18 14.69
C ASN A 155 -4.83 0.57 16.03
N SER A 156 -5.98 1.05 16.53
CA SER A 156 -6.07 1.66 17.86
C SER A 156 -6.08 0.59 18.99
N GLY A 157 -4.89 0.12 19.35
CA GLY A 157 -4.61 -0.44 20.69
C GLY A 157 -3.67 0.46 21.51
N LYS A 158 -2.98 1.39 20.85
CA LYS A 158 -2.03 2.33 21.46
C LYS A 158 -2.50 3.73 21.11
N THR A 159 -2.65 4.59 22.12
CA THR A 159 -2.97 6.02 21.97
C THR A 159 -2.02 6.63 20.95
N ALA A 160 -2.58 7.37 19.99
CA ALA A 160 -1.81 8.08 18.98
C ALA A 160 -0.74 8.93 19.67
N ALA A 161 0.54 8.59 19.45
CA ALA A 161 1.63 9.42 19.93
C ALA A 161 1.53 10.79 19.25
N PRO A 162 1.71 11.90 19.97
CA PRO A 162 1.83 13.23 19.37
C PRO A 162 2.87 13.20 18.24
N ILE A 163 2.62 13.92 17.14
CA ILE A 163 3.55 13.99 15.98
C ILE A 163 4.98 14.39 16.41
N ASN A 164 5.11 15.09 17.54
CA ASN A 164 6.38 15.52 18.14
C ASN A 164 7.24 14.37 18.71
N GLU A 165 6.73 13.14 18.79
CA GLU A 165 7.40 11.95 19.34
C GLU A 165 7.78 10.92 18.25
N VAL A 166 7.85 11.36 16.99
CA VAL A 166 8.12 10.51 15.82
C VAL A 166 9.56 10.71 15.33
N ALA A 167 10.37 9.65 15.34
CA ALA A 167 11.74 9.67 14.79
C ALA A 167 11.77 9.71 13.26
N SER A 168 10.80 9.08 12.60
CA SER A 168 10.69 9.17 11.15
C SER A 168 9.25 9.15 10.66
N TYR A 169 8.98 9.97 9.64
CA TYR A 169 7.67 10.16 9.03
C TYR A 169 7.80 9.99 7.52
N ARG A 170 7.06 9.04 6.93
CA ARG A 170 7.04 8.79 5.48
C ARG A 170 5.61 8.65 4.99
N VAL A 171 5.29 9.26 3.85
CA VAL A 171 3.93 9.24 3.28
C VAL A 171 3.87 8.32 2.07
N LEU A 172 2.94 7.37 2.13
CA LEU A 172 2.56 6.48 1.04
C LEU A 172 1.27 7.00 0.40
N ASN A 173 1.34 7.52 -0.83
CA ASN A 173 0.15 7.87 -1.60
C ASN A 173 -0.45 6.61 -2.25
N ILE A 174 -1.16 5.82 -1.43
CA ILE A 174 -1.60 4.47 -1.77
C ILE A 174 -2.56 4.45 -2.97
N SER A 175 -3.44 5.45 -3.11
CA SER A 175 -4.34 5.57 -4.26
C SER A 175 -3.59 5.82 -5.57
N ILE A 176 -2.64 6.75 -5.59
CA ILE A 176 -1.82 7.00 -6.77
C ILE A 176 -0.99 5.76 -7.11
N LEU A 177 -0.39 5.12 -6.11
CA LEU A 177 0.42 3.93 -6.32
C LEU A 177 -0.40 2.76 -6.89
N ARG A 178 -1.60 2.51 -6.37
CA ARG A 178 -2.53 1.51 -6.92
C ARG A 178 -2.92 1.85 -8.35
N ASN A 179 -3.27 3.10 -8.65
CA ASN A 179 -3.64 3.50 -10.02
C ASN A 179 -2.48 3.30 -10.99
N ARG A 180 -1.25 3.62 -10.59
CA ARG A 180 -0.04 3.34 -11.39
C ARG A 180 0.10 1.85 -11.66
N PHE A 181 -0.09 1.00 -10.65
CA PHE A 181 -0.04 -0.46 -10.81
C PHE A 181 -1.10 -0.93 -11.81
N LEU A 182 -2.37 -0.54 -11.63
CA LEU A 182 -3.48 -0.94 -12.51
C LEU A 182 -3.27 -0.49 -13.95
N ASN A 183 -2.88 0.77 -14.16
CA ASN A 183 -2.62 1.30 -15.49
C ASN A 183 -1.50 0.54 -16.21
N SER A 184 -0.48 0.11 -15.46
CA SER A 184 0.61 -0.70 -16.00
C SER A 184 0.16 -2.10 -16.42
N LEU A 185 -0.87 -2.67 -15.78
CA LEU A 185 -1.40 -3.98 -16.15
C LEU A 185 -2.26 -3.97 -17.41
N LEU A 186 -2.90 -2.83 -17.71
CA LEU A 186 -3.81 -2.63 -18.85
C LEU A 186 -3.08 -2.35 -20.18
N GLN A 187 -1.83 -1.86 -20.13
CA GLN A 187 -0.96 -1.67 -21.29
C GLN A 187 -0.38 -3.00 -21.76
#